data_AF-A0A9Q3PDL6-F1
#
_entry.id   AF-A0A9Q3PDL6-F1
#
_cell.length_a   1.000
_cell.length_b   1.000
_cell.length_c   1.000
_cell.angle_alpha   90.00
_cell.angle_beta   90.00
_cell.angle_gamma   90.00
#
_symmetry.space_group_name_H-M   'P 1'
#
loop_
_entity.id
_entity.type
_entity.pdbx_description
1 polymer ?
#
loop_
_entity_poly.entity_id
_entity_poly.type
_entity_poly.pdbx_seq_one_letter_code
_entity_poly.pdbx_strand_id
1 'polypeptide(L)'
;MWKRAFEKDAKCIAEAKEYNKKRLDKSHMEPDFKEENQVLVFTLNFNNLKGLKNMEDSFVGPFTIIKLIVKPYFQTEEDKFPSRKKNPTPPEIVEVEDSPGPVKKIINARKIRLNGKY
;
A
#
# COMPACT_ATOMS: atom_id res chain seq x y z
N MET A 1 10.90 -38.51 -24.48
CA MET A 1 10.83 -39.09 -23.13
C MET A 1 10.64 -38.01 -22.05
N TRP A 2 11.37 -36.90 -22.09
CA TRP A 2 11.33 -35.82 -21.08
C TRP A 2 10.06 -34.95 -21.02
N LYS A 3 9.35 -34.73 -22.13
CA LYS A 3 8.13 -33.89 -22.16
C LYS A 3 7.03 -34.39 -21.23
N ARG A 4 6.81 -35.71 -21.21
CA ARG A 4 5.82 -36.35 -20.32
C ARG A 4 6.20 -36.24 -18.85
N ALA A 5 7.50 -36.20 -18.53
CA ALA A 5 7.97 -36.00 -17.17
C ALA A 5 7.68 -34.56 -16.71
N PHE A 6 8.01 -33.55 -17.53
CA PHE A 6 7.69 -32.16 -17.23
C PHE A 6 6.18 -31.91 -17.06
N GLU A 7 5.35 -32.50 -17.91
CA GLU A 7 3.88 -32.40 -17.79
C GLU A 7 3.37 -33.03 -16.49
N LYS A 8 3.96 -34.16 -16.06
CA LYS A 8 3.61 -34.81 -14.80
C LYS A 8 4.04 -33.98 -13.60
N ASP A 9 5.25 -33.44 -13.63
CA ASP A 9 5.79 -32.59 -12.58
C ASP A 9 4.97 -31.30 -12.44
N ALA A 10 4.60 -30.67 -13.56
CA ALA A 10 3.75 -29.48 -13.58
C ALA A 10 2.37 -29.75 -12.95
N LYS A 11 1.76 -30.91 -13.24
CA LYS A 11 0.49 -31.32 -12.63
C LYS A 11 0.63 -31.54 -11.12
N CYS A 12 1.67 -32.27 -10.68
CA CYS A 12 1.92 -32.47 -9.25
C CYS A 12 2.12 -31.15 -8.49
N ILE A 13 2.84 -30.19 -9.07
CA ILE A 13 3.04 -28.87 -8.48
C ILE A 13 1.72 -28.08 -8.41
N ALA A 14 0.89 -28.15 -9.46
CA ALA A 14 -0.41 -27.48 -9.48
C ALA A 14 -1.36 -28.06 -8.43
N GLU A 15 -1.47 -29.39 -8.35
CA GLU A 15 -2.28 -30.12 -7.38
C GLU A 15 -1.84 -29.83 -5.94
N ALA A 16 -0.53 -29.82 -5.66
CA ALA A 16 0.00 -29.48 -4.34
C ALA A 16 -0.33 -28.03 -3.92
N LYS A 17 -0.25 -27.07 -4.86
CA LYS A 17 -0.63 -25.68 -4.62
C LYS A 17 -2.12 -25.55 -4.34
N GLU A 18 -2.96 -26.23 -5.09
CA GLU A 18 -4.41 -26.21 -4.91
C GLU A 18 -4.83 -26.90 -3.59
N TYR A 19 -4.17 -28.01 -3.25
CA TYR A 19 -4.33 -28.69 -1.96
C TYR A 19 -3.96 -27.77 -0.79
N ASN A 20 -2.81 -27.08 -0.88
CA ASN A 20 -2.38 -26.15 0.16
C ASN A 20 -3.37 -25.00 0.35
N LYS A 21 -3.91 -24.41 -0.73
CA LYS A 21 -4.98 -23.40 -0.66
C LYS A 21 -6.22 -23.94 0.04
N LYS A 22 -6.67 -25.13 -0.35
CA LYS A 22 -7.85 -25.79 0.24
C LYS A 22 -7.64 -26.26 1.68
N ARG A 23 -6.39 -26.48 2.11
CA ARG A 23 -6.05 -26.94 3.47
C ARG A 23 -5.92 -25.79 4.46
N LEU A 24 -5.34 -24.66 4.06
CA LEU A 24 -5.11 -23.53 4.96
C LEU A 24 -6.38 -22.73 5.28
N ASP A 25 -7.30 -22.58 4.31
CA ASP A 25 -8.38 -21.59 4.43
C ASP A 25 -9.70 -22.13 4.99
N LYS A 26 -9.84 -23.43 5.26
CA LYS A 26 -11.16 -24.00 5.62
C LYS A 26 -11.51 -23.91 7.10
N SER A 27 -10.52 -23.82 7.99
CA SER A 27 -10.77 -23.79 9.44
C SER A 27 -10.64 -22.40 10.07
N HIS A 28 -9.99 -21.46 9.38
CA HIS A 28 -9.85 -20.09 9.85
C HIS A 28 -10.94 -19.23 9.21
N MET A 29 -12.16 -19.32 9.75
CA MET A 29 -13.18 -18.32 9.49
C MET A 29 -12.99 -17.19 10.51
N GLU A 30 -12.75 -15.97 10.03
CA GLU A 30 -12.79 -14.80 10.92
C GLU A 30 -14.22 -14.68 11.48
N PRO A 31 -14.39 -14.63 12.81
CA PRO A 31 -15.70 -14.47 13.40
C PRO A 31 -16.27 -13.09 13.05
N ASP A 32 -17.55 -13.07 12.65
CA ASP A 32 -18.28 -11.82 12.38
C ASP A 32 -18.66 -11.16 13.71
N PHE A 33 -17.88 -10.15 14.12
CA PHE A 33 -18.13 -9.41 15.35
C PHE A 33 -19.17 -8.32 15.12
N LYS A 34 -20.07 -8.15 16.09
CA LYS A 34 -21.06 -7.06 16.14
C LYS A 34 -20.90 -6.30 17.45
N GLU A 35 -21.28 -5.03 17.43
CA GLU A 35 -21.44 -4.24 18.66
C GLU A 35 -22.43 -4.95 19.58
N GLU A 36 -22.22 -4.84 20.89
CA GLU A 36 -22.97 -5.52 21.96
C GLU A 36 -22.74 -7.03 22.10
N ASN A 37 -21.98 -7.67 21.21
CA ASN A 37 -21.61 -9.08 21.40
C ASN A 37 -20.73 -9.26 22.65
N GLN A 38 -20.96 -10.37 23.36
CA GLN A 38 -20.09 -10.80 24.46
C GLN A 38 -18.93 -11.65 23.92
N VAL A 39 -17.71 -11.27 24.29
CA VAL A 39 -16.48 -11.95 23.87
C VAL A 39 -15.57 -12.26 25.04
N LEU A 40 -14.80 -13.32 24.88
CA LEU A 40 -13.71 -13.67 25.78
C LEU A 40 -12.39 -13.16 25.20
N VAL A 41 -11.53 -12.64 26.06
CA VAL A 41 -10.23 -12.12 25.66
C VAL A 41 -9.16 -13.12 26.09
N PHE A 42 -8.36 -13.56 25.13
CA PHE A 42 -7.30 -14.54 25.34
C PHE A 42 -6.11 -13.93 26.06
N THR A 43 -5.70 -14.52 27.18
CA THR A 43 -4.79 -13.87 28.12
C THR A 43 -3.30 -14.13 27.90
N LEU A 44 -2.98 -15.11 27.05
CA LEU A 44 -1.60 -15.62 26.89
C LEU A 44 -0.59 -14.53 26.45
N ASN A 45 -1.06 -13.46 25.81
CA ASN A 45 -0.22 -12.37 25.31
C ASN A 45 -0.28 -11.08 26.16
N PHE A 46 -0.99 -11.05 27.30
CA PHE A 46 -0.94 -9.87 28.17
C PHE A 46 0.28 -9.94 29.09
N ASN A 47 1.21 -9.01 28.87
CA ASN A 47 2.37 -8.83 29.74
C ASN A 47 2.04 -8.12 31.06
N ASN A 48 0.80 -7.64 31.21
CA ASN A 48 0.35 -6.86 32.36
C ASN A 48 -0.33 -7.72 33.44
N LEU A 49 -0.62 -8.99 33.16
CA LEU A 49 -1.15 -9.94 34.14
C LEU A 49 0.04 -10.53 34.90
N LYS A 50 0.20 -10.12 36.16
CA LYS A 50 1.27 -10.60 37.05
C LYS A 50 0.74 -11.77 37.88
N GLY A 51 0.92 -13.00 37.38
CA GLY A 51 0.63 -14.23 38.12
C GLY A 51 1.41 -15.43 37.58
N LEU A 52 1.20 -16.58 38.20
CA LEU A 52 1.86 -17.82 37.81
C LEU A 52 1.28 -18.28 36.46
N LYS A 53 2.05 -18.18 35.37
CA LYS A 53 1.64 -18.51 33.98
C LYS A 53 0.88 -19.82 33.79
N ASN A 54 1.07 -20.78 34.69
CA ASN A 54 0.50 -22.13 34.60
C ASN A 54 -0.85 -22.28 35.34
N MET A 55 -1.32 -21.23 36.03
CA MET A 55 -2.53 -21.27 36.86
C MET A 55 -3.52 -20.16 36.50
N GLU A 56 -3.22 -19.36 35.48
CA GLU A 56 -4.14 -18.35 34.95
C GLU A 56 -5.06 -18.97 33.90
N ASP A 57 -6.34 -18.62 33.96
CA ASP A 57 -7.28 -18.98 32.91
C ASP A 57 -6.83 -18.39 31.58
N SER A 58 -6.89 -19.22 30.53
CA SER A 58 -6.50 -18.83 29.18
C SER A 58 -7.40 -17.73 28.59
N PHE A 59 -8.58 -17.53 29.16
CA PHE A 59 -9.57 -16.57 28.71
C PHE A 59 -10.17 -15.81 29.89
N VAL A 60 -10.38 -14.52 29.72
CA VAL A 60 -11.05 -13.65 30.70
C VAL A 60 -12.26 -12.99 30.03
N GLY A 61 -13.33 -12.78 30.79
CA GLY A 61 -14.57 -12.17 30.29
C GLY A 61 -15.79 -13.06 30.52
N PRO A 62 -17.00 -12.51 30.38
CA PRO A 62 -17.43 -11.89 29.13
C PRO A 62 -17.29 -10.37 29.10
N PHE A 63 -16.77 -9.85 28.00
CA PHE A 63 -16.70 -8.43 27.71
C PHE A 63 -17.64 -8.07 26.57
N THR A 64 -18.30 -6.92 26.67
CA THR A 64 -19.19 -6.43 25.61
C THR A 64 -18.41 -5.56 24.62
N ILE A 65 -18.56 -5.83 23.32
CA ILE A 65 -17.98 -4.98 22.27
C ILE A 65 -18.74 -3.66 22.23
N ILE A 66 -18.09 -2.54 22.56
CA ILE A 66 -18.71 -1.21 22.53
C ILE A 66 -18.68 -0.59 21.13
N LYS A 67 -17.57 -0.78 20.40
CA LYS A 67 -17.37 -0.19 19.08
C LYS A 67 -16.39 -1.00 18.25
N LEU A 68 -16.74 -1.24 16.98
CA LEU A 68 -15.82 -1.86 16.03
C LEU A 68 -14.94 -0.79 15.37
N ILE A 69 -13.66 -0.78 15.71
CA ILE A 69 -12.68 0.06 15.02
C ILE A 69 -12.16 -0.74 13.83
N VAL A 70 -12.74 -0.48 12.65
CA VAL A 70 -12.13 -0.92 11.39
C VAL A 70 -10.82 -0.13 11.25
N LYS A 71 -9.69 -0.73 11.64
CA LYS A 71 -8.39 -0.17 11.27
C LYS A 71 -8.32 -0.23 9.75
N PRO A 72 -8.21 0.89 9.02
CA PRO A 72 -7.86 0.80 7.62
C PRO A 72 -6.48 0.15 7.56
N TYR A 73 -6.42 -1.10 7.08
CA TYR A 73 -5.16 -1.84 6.94
C TYR A 73 -4.19 -1.13 5.98
N PHE A 74 -4.71 -0.20 5.18
CA PHE A 74 -3.92 0.71 4.39
C PHE A 74 -3.63 1.95 5.25
N GLN A 75 -2.42 2.02 5.81
CA GLN A 75 -1.80 3.32 5.99
C GLN A 75 -1.85 3.98 4.62
N THR A 76 -2.51 5.14 4.51
CA THR A 76 -2.39 5.91 3.27
C THR A 76 -0.90 6.21 3.04
N GLU A 77 -0.43 6.30 1.79
CA GLU A 77 0.98 6.64 1.51
C GLU A 77 1.42 7.92 2.26
N GLU A 78 0.46 8.80 2.54
CA GLU A 78 0.62 10.03 3.32
C GLU A 78 0.91 9.74 4.81
N ASP A 79 0.16 8.82 5.43
CA ASP A 79 0.40 8.41 6.82
C ASP A 79 1.69 7.58 6.97
N LYS A 80 2.01 6.79 5.94
CA LYS A 80 3.20 5.93 5.92
C LYS A 80 4.50 6.73 5.75
N PHE A 81 4.46 7.81 4.99
CA PHE A 81 5.63 8.67 4.71
C PHE A 81 5.27 10.15 4.77
N PRO A 82 5.06 10.71 5.98
CA PRO A 82 4.61 12.11 6.15
C PRO A 82 5.58 13.14 5.60
N SER A 83 6.87 12.80 5.49
CA SER A 83 7.92 13.69 4.98
C SER A 83 8.12 13.61 3.46
N ARG A 84 7.35 12.77 2.75
CA ARG A 84 7.50 12.61 1.29
C ARG A 84 6.91 13.83 0.59
N LYS A 85 7.76 14.60 -0.08
CA LYS A 85 7.31 15.73 -0.92
C LYS A 85 6.38 15.20 -2.00
N LYS A 86 5.15 15.73 -2.07
CA LYS A 86 4.24 15.45 -3.18
C LYS A 86 4.89 15.97 -4.47
N ASN A 87 4.89 15.17 -5.54
CA ASN A 87 5.31 15.66 -6.84
C ASN A 87 4.39 16.84 -7.22
N PRO A 88 4.92 17.92 -7.81
CA PRO A 88 4.07 19.02 -8.28
C PRO A 88 3.05 18.46 -9.26
N THR A 89 1.79 18.84 -9.09
CA THR A 89 0.73 18.53 -10.05
C THR A 89 1.18 19.04 -11.42
N PRO A 90 1.11 18.24 -12.49
CA PRO A 90 1.38 18.74 -13.84
C PRO A 90 0.54 20.00 -14.08
N PRO A 91 1.12 21.06 -14.68
CA PRO A 91 0.34 22.24 -15.00
C PRO A 91 -0.83 21.84 -15.92
N GLU A 92 -2.01 22.35 -15.61
CA GLU A 92 -3.18 22.24 -16.49
C GLU A 92 -2.78 22.81 -17.86
N ILE A 93 -2.91 22.01 -18.92
CA ILE A 93 -2.60 22.45 -20.27
C ILE A 93 -3.71 23.43 -20.65
N VAL A 94 -3.44 24.72 -20.52
CA VAL A 94 -4.33 25.76 -21.04
C VAL A 94 -4.21 25.69 -22.56
N GLU A 95 -5.31 25.37 -23.24
CA GLU A 95 -5.39 25.50 -24.70
C GLU A 95 -5.15 26.99 -25.04
N VAL A 96 -3.97 27.30 -25.58
CA VAL A 96 -3.63 28.66 -25.99
C VAL A 96 -4.32 28.90 -27.33
N GLU A 97 -5.31 29.78 -27.36
CA GLU A 97 -5.87 30.28 -28.62
C GLU A 97 -4.76 31.00 -29.40
N ASP A 98 -4.37 30.42 -30.54
CA ASP A 98 -3.38 30.96 -31.46
C ASP A 98 -3.90 32.25 -32.13
N SER A 99 -3.84 33.38 -31.42
CA SER A 99 -3.97 34.69 -32.04
C SER A 99 -2.58 35.17 -32.51
N PRO A 100 -2.38 35.46 -33.81
CA PRO A 100 -1.08 35.89 -34.31
C PRO A 100 -0.77 37.32 -33.84
N GLY A 101 0.01 37.42 -32.76
CA GLY A 101 0.59 38.69 -32.31
C GLY A 101 1.69 39.20 -33.27
N PRO A 102 1.85 40.53 -33.43
CA PRO A 102 2.85 41.08 -34.34
C PRO A 102 4.28 40.83 -33.85
N VAL A 103 5.05 40.06 -34.62
CA VAL A 103 6.47 39.77 -34.39
C VAL A 103 7.32 41.02 -34.60
N LYS A 104 7.88 41.57 -33.52
CA LYS A 104 8.88 42.65 -33.61
C LYS A 104 10.26 42.05 -33.94
N LYS A 105 10.73 42.21 -35.18
CA LYS A 105 12.09 41.83 -35.57
C LYS A 105 13.10 42.78 -34.93
N ILE A 106 13.92 42.28 -34.01
CA ILE A 106 15.07 43.02 -33.49
C ILE A 106 16.27 42.72 -34.40
N ILE A 107 16.57 43.63 -35.32
CA ILE A 107 17.77 43.54 -36.16
C ILE A 107 18.93 44.09 -35.34
N ASN A 108 19.79 43.21 -34.80
CA ASN A 108 21.03 43.62 -34.14
C ASN A 108 22.04 44.09 -35.20
N ALA A 109 22.22 45.40 -35.35
CA ALA A 109 23.32 45.96 -36.15
C ALA A 109 24.66 45.66 -35.45
N ARG A 110 25.47 44.76 -36.01
CA ARG A 110 26.87 44.58 -35.60
C ARG A 110 27.66 45.86 -35.93
N LYS A 111 28.08 46.61 -34.90
CA LYS A 111 29.10 47.67 -35.04
C LYS A 111 30.45 47.02 -35.32
N ILE A 112 30.87 47.02 -36.58
CA ILE A 112 32.24 46.72 -37.00
C ILE A 112 33.14 47.86 -36.48
N ARG A 113 34.08 47.55 -35.59
CA ARG A 113 35.14 48.49 -35.20
C ARG A 113 36.18 48.52 -36.32
N LEU A 114 36.00 49.40 -37.29
CA LEU A 114 37.12 49.91 -38.08
C LEU A 114 37.90 50.87 -37.16
N ASN A 115 39.16 50.55 -36.91
CA ASN A 115 40.26 51.51 -36.97
C ASN A 115 41.58 50.80 -36.67
N GLY A 116 42.41 50.69 -37.72
CA GLY A 116 43.83 50.38 -37.60
C GLY A 116 44.59 51.47 -36.84
N LYS A 117 45.74 51.09 -36.31
CA LYS A 117 46.84 52.00 -35.99
C LYS A 117 48.12 51.39 -36.54
N TYR A 118 48.91 52.29 -37.14
CA TYR A 118 50.29 52.23 -37.61
C TYR A 118 51.15 51.08 -37.08
#